data_AF-A0A2T4FRE2-F1
#
_entry.id   AF-A0A2T4FRE2-F1
#
_cell.length_a   1.000
_cell.length_b   1.000
_cell.length_c   1.000
_cell.angle_alpha   90.00
_cell.angle_beta   90.00
_cell.angle_gamma   90.00
#
_symmetry.space_group_name_H-M   'P 1'
#
loop_
_entity.id
_entity.type
_entity.pdbx_description
1 polymer ?
#
loop_
_entity_poly.entity_id
_entity_poly.type
_entity_poly.pdbx_seq_one_letter_code
_entity_poly.pdbx_strand_id
1 'polypeptide(L)' 'LPDLEYPAEMLVRSVRQNGSIMWKGKLVFVSEALAGERIGLKETEDDVWDLYLCDYPLGRLGRGMTRVQASNV' A
#
# COMPACT_ATOMS: atom_id res chain seq x y z
N LEU A 1 21.33 1.98 10.51
CA LEU A 1 20.85 1.39 9.25
C LEU A 1 20.58 2.54 8.29
N PRO A 2 20.82 2.39 6.97
CA PRO A 2 20.37 3.40 6.02
C PRO A 2 18.85 3.54 6.11
N ASP A 3 18.35 4.73 5.79
CA ASP A 3 16.91 4.94 5.65
C ASP A 3 16.41 4.07 4.50
N LEU A 4 15.34 3.33 4.75
CA LEU A 4 14.68 2.55 3.72
C LEU A 4 14.02 3.51 2.72
N GLU A 5 14.53 3.50 1.49
CA GLU A 5 13.93 4.21 0.37
C GLU A 5 13.20 3.24 -0.55
N TYR A 6 11.93 3.56 -0.85
CA TYR A 6 11.20 2.86 -1.90
C TYR A 6 11.72 3.27 -3.28
N PRO A 7 11.68 2.38 -4.28
CA PRO A 7 11.99 2.73 -5.66
C PRO A 7 11.20 3.95 -6.14
N ALA A 8 11.81 4.77 -7.01
CA ALA A 8 11.23 6.04 -7.44
C ALA A 8 9.91 5.89 -8.21
N GLU A 9 9.69 4.73 -8.83
CA GLU A 9 8.44 4.37 -9.51
C GLU A 9 7.28 4.07 -8.55
N MET A 10 7.55 3.86 -7.26
CA MET A 10 6.51 3.58 -6.27
C MET A 10 5.95 4.86 -5.67
N LEU A 11 4.62 4.90 -5.53
CA LEU A 11 3.96 5.90 -4.72
C LEU A 11 4.04 5.49 -3.25
N VAL A 12 4.52 6.39 -2.40
CA VAL A 12 4.59 6.12 -0.96
C VAL A 12 3.39 6.71 -0.24
N ARG A 13 2.79 5.95 0.67
CA ARG A 13 1.68 6.39 1.54
C ARG A 13 1.93 5.98 2.98
N SER A 14 1.55 6.84 3.91
CA SER A 14 1.56 6.54 5.34
C SER A 14 0.23 5.92 5.76
N VAL A 15 0.31 4.81 6.50
CA VAL A 15 -0.85 4.13 7.09
C VAL A 15 -1.27 4.88 8.34
N ARG A 16 -2.55 5.24 8.40
CA ARG A 16 -3.17 5.92 9.55
C ARG A 16 -3.33 4.95 10.72
N GLN A 17 -3.61 5.50 11.90
CA GLN A 17 -3.83 4.72 13.13
C GLN A 17 -4.93 3.66 13.01
N ASN A 18 -5.95 3.88 12.18
CA ASN A 18 -7.02 2.92 11.90
C ASN A 18 -6.69 1.94 10.75
N GLY A 19 -5.42 1.81 10.37
CA GLY A 19 -4.97 0.89 9.33
C GLY A 19 -5.29 1.28 7.88
N SER A 20 -5.79 2.50 7.65
CA SER A 20 -6.16 2.97 6.31
C SER A 20 -5.14 3.93 5.67
N ILE A 21 -5.16 4.02 4.35
CA ILE A 21 -4.47 5.06 3.57
C ILE A 21 -5.49 5.93 2.82
N MET A 22 -5.10 7.17 2.51
CA MET A 22 -5.85 8.00 1.56
C MET A 22 -5.42 7.65 0.13
N TRP A 23 -6.34 7.14 -0.68
CA TRP A 23 -6.10 6.72 -2.04
C TRP A 23 -7.18 7.22 -2.99
N LYS A 24 -6.79 8.02 -4.00
CA LYS A 24 -7.71 8.61 -5.01
C LYS A 24 -9.03 9.15 -4.42
N GLY A 25 -8.94 9.88 -3.29
CA GLY A 25 -10.09 10.48 -2.61
C GLY A 25 -10.92 9.55 -1.72
N LYS A 26 -10.50 8.29 -1.53
CA LYS A 26 -11.17 7.29 -0.70
C LYS A 26 -10.23 6.75 0.37
N LEU A 27 -10.81 6.28 1.47
CA LEU A 27 -10.07 5.51 2.47
C LEU A 27 -10.00 4.05 2.01
N VAL A 28 -8.79 3.52 1.91
CA VAL A 28 -8.53 2.11 1.62
C VAL A 28 -7.94 1.47 2.88
N PHE A 29 -8.56 0.41 3.37
CA PHE A 29 -8.05 -0.36 4.50
C PHE A 29 -6.90 -1.27 4.06
N VAL A 30 -5.76 -1.18 4.76
CA VAL A 30 -4.59 -2.03 4.57
C VAL A 30 -4.49 -3.01 5.75
N SER A 31 -4.11 -2.53 6.93
CA SER A 31 -4.00 -3.29 8.18
C SER A 31 -3.72 -2.34 9.34
N GLU A 32 -4.39 -2.52 10.48
CA GLU A 32 -4.10 -1.75 11.71
C GLU A 32 -2.71 -2.04 12.27
N ALA A 33 -2.17 -3.24 12.04
CA ALA A 33 -0.83 -3.62 12.48
C ALA A 33 0.28 -2.79 11.80
N LEU A 34 -0.04 -2.09 10.72
CA LEU A 34 0.89 -1.22 9.99
C LEU A 34 0.70 0.27 10.36
N ALA A 35 -0.06 0.60 11.40
CA ALA A 35 -0.28 1.98 11.82
C ALA A 35 1.05 2.74 12.02
N GLY A 36 1.20 3.87 11.31
CA GLY A 36 2.41 4.69 11.34
C GLY A 36 3.46 4.33 10.28
N GLU A 37 3.34 3.16 9.65
CA GLU A 37 4.29 2.71 8.62
C GLU A 37 4.10 3.43 7.29
N ARG A 38 5.19 3.51 6.52
CA ARG A 38 5.17 3.94 5.11
C ARG A 38 5.16 2.70 4.22
N ILE A 39 4.19 2.63 3.31
CA ILE A 39 4.05 1.55 2.34
C ILE A 39 4.27 2.06 0.91
N GLY A 40 4.87 1.22 0.08
CA GLY A 40 5.06 1.45 -1.35
C GLY A 40 3.90 0.89 -2.16
N LEU A 41 3.46 1.63 -3.17
CA LEU A 41 2.41 1.24 -4.10
C LEU A 41 3.00 1.23 -5.51
N LYS A 42 3.00 0.07 -6.16
CA LYS A 42 3.46 -0.11 -7.54
C LYS A 42 2.26 -0.38 -8.45
N GLU A 43 2.03 0.47 -9.44
CA GLU A 43 1.00 0.21 -10.44
C GLU A 43 1.44 -0.95 -11.33
N THR A 44 0.59 -1.96 -11.45
CA THR A 44 0.84 -3.13 -12.30
C THR A 44 -0.02 -3.13 -13.55
N GLU A 45 -1.22 -2.58 -13.45
CA GLU A 45 -2.19 -2.41 -14.54
C GLU A 45 -3.00 -1.13 -14.28
N ASP A 46 -3.83 -0.70 -15.24
CA ASP A 46 -4.63 0.51 -15.13
C ASP A 46 -5.56 0.48 -13.90
N ASP A 47 -5.21 1.28 -12.88
CA ASP A 47 -5.89 1.34 -11.57
C ASP A 47 -5.78 0.05 -10.72
N VAL A 48 -4.72 -0.74 -10.91
CA VAL A 48 -4.39 -1.92 -10.10
C VAL A 48 -2.99 -1.77 -9.52
N TRP A 49 -2.87 -1.95 -8.20
CA TRP A 49 -1.68 -1.60 -7.43
C TRP A 49 -1.25 -2.73 -6.51
N ASP A 50 0.02 -3.13 -6.59
CA ASP A 50 0.65 -4.00 -5.60
C ASP A 50 1.25 -3.15 -4.47
N LEU A 51 0.99 -3.57 -3.23
CA LEU A 51 1.39 -2.87 -2.02
C LEU A 51 2.53 -3.61 -1.33
N TYR A 52 3.50 -2.84 -0.82
CA TYR A 52 4.70 -3.36 -0.19
C TYR A 52 4.99 -2.64 1.14
N LEU A 53 5.45 -3.40 2.13
CA LEU A 53 6.21 -2.87 3.26
C LEU A 53 7.66 -3.24 3.01
N CYS A 54 8.53 -2.27 2.76
CA CYS A 54 9.87 -2.52 2.26
C CYS A 54 9.80 -3.32 0.95
N ASP A 55 10.42 -4.49 0.91
CA ASP A 55 10.38 -5.50 -0.13
C ASP A 55 9.31 -6.59 0.11
N TYR A 56 8.60 -6.54 1.24
CA TYR A 56 7.59 -7.53 1.61
C TYR A 56 6.23 -7.23 0.95
N PRO A 57 5.66 -8.15 0.15
CA PRO A 57 4.36 -7.97 -0.48
C PRO A 57 3.23 -8.05 0.54
N LEU A 58 2.40 -7.01 0.59
CA LEU A 58 1.23 -6.95 1.47
C LEU A 58 -0.04 -7.46 0.78
N GLY A 59 -0.17 -7.20 -0.52
CA GLY A 59 -1.37 -7.52 -1.27
C GLY A 59 -1.61 -6.60 -2.46
N ARG A 60 -2.79 -6.73 -3.05
CA ARG A 60 -3.22 -5.98 -4.23
C ARG A 60 -4.45 -5.14 -3.94
N LEU A 61 -4.43 -3.92 -4.45
CA LEU A 61 -5.58 -3.01 -4.52
C LEU A 61 -6.06 -2.94 -5.97
N GLY A 62 -7.22 -3.52 -6.23
CA GLY A 62 -7.87 -3.42 -7.54
C GLY A 62 -8.70 -2.15 -7.72
N ARG A 63 -9.13 -1.93 -8.97
CA ARG A 63 -9.98 -0.81 -9.37
C ARG A 63 -11.22 -0.68 -8.48
N GLY A 64 -11.40 0.50 -7.90
CA GLY A 64 -12.57 0.84 -7.09
C GLY A 64 -12.70 0.12 -5.74
N MET A 65 -11.73 -0.71 -5.36
CA MET A 65 -11.74 -1.42 -4.09
C MET A 65 -11.46 -0.46 -2.91
N THR A 66 -11.98 -0.82 -1.73
CA THR A 66 -11.77 -0.08 -0.47
C THR A 66 -10.91 -0.85 0.52
N ARG A 67 -10.40 -2.02 0.14
CA ARG A 67 -9.55 -2.87 0.96
C ARG A 67 -8.53 -3.59 0.10
N VAL A 68 -7.33 -3.73 0.63
CA VAL A 68 -6.26 -4.54 0.04
C VAL A 68 -6.60 -6.02 0.19
N GLN A 69 -6.52 -6.77 -0.90
CA GLN A 69 -6.65 -8.22 -0.87
C GLN A 69 -5.27 -8.84 -0.72
N ALA A 70 -5.14 -9.85 0.15
CA ALA A 70 -3.89 -10.58 0.28
C ALA A 70 -3.47 -11.16 -1.07
N SER A 71 -2.19 -11.06 -1.41
CA SER A 71 -1.67 -11.73 -2.60
C SER A 71 -1.79 -13.24 -2.40
N ASN A 72 -2.51 -13.92 -3.29
CA ASN A 72 -2.42 -15.36 -3.42
C ASN A 72 -1.07 -15.66 -4.10
N VAL A 73 0.01 -15.66 -3.32
CA VAL A 73 1.27 -16.29 -3.73
C VAL A 73 1.18 -17.80 -3.63
#